data_AF-A0A7W0ZYH6-F1
#
_entry.id   AF-A0A7W0ZYH6-F1
#
_cell.length_a   1.000
_cell.length_b   1.000
_cell.length_c   1.000
_cell.angle_alpha   90.00
_cell.angle_beta   90.00
_cell.angle_gamma   90.00
#
_symmetry.space_group_name_H-M   'P 1'
#
loop_
_entity.id
_entity.type
_entity.pdbx_description
1 polymer ?
#
loop_
_entity_poly.entity_id
_entity_poly.type
_entity_poly.pdbx_seq_one_letter_code
_entity_poly.pdbx_strand_id
1 'polypeptide(L)'
;MLETLVRQLNMVRLSVGAVAMIALVGCTGLIDDGNTGLTKEEAAAREAWINGAAPVLTVNCVACHNGSRPMVEFLAGAGDLELRTNVLAYTPAVINLSAPASSRLLTKGVHDGPALLASEASEILEWIKKEKDAQPAPEDEGPRLETVQFTPLICTSGTPPAPTCPVNQVDLTDLGLPGAKLHFVAQALGSGLYLNQLSVIAGTDGVYLEHPLFASWPTDGSETKFDTIDRFFNVKLNAMGGSTTMIGGGTAAFIGFTATDKISVHFKALKAYQPDAGMGGGGGGDNGGGCKALPSFKTNAAQPFITSCLSCHGGQNGNATSAMNITGINSTVDATIQQACNQIRTRINTTTLDQSGIYLAPDPANQNHPFRFQAAQLTTFKNSVNVWINAEKVAP
;
A
#
# COMPACT_ATOMS: atom_id res chain seq x y z
N MET A 1 -53.03 -36.79 -9.69
CA MET A 1 -52.65 -37.03 -11.09
C MET A 1 -51.21 -36.54 -11.32
N LEU A 2 -50.14 -36.86 -10.58
CA LEU A 2 -49.72 -38.01 -9.76
C LEU A 2 -49.97 -39.37 -10.40
N GLU A 3 -49.17 -39.64 -11.41
CA GLU A 3 -48.89 -40.94 -11.99
C GLU A 3 -48.27 -41.87 -10.92
N THR A 4 -49.09 -42.80 -10.44
CA THR A 4 -48.83 -44.25 -10.47
C THR A 4 -47.34 -44.64 -10.49
N LEU A 5 -46.64 -44.74 -9.36
CA LEU A 5 -46.67 -45.86 -8.41
C LEU A 5 -46.53 -47.25 -9.07
N VAL A 6 -45.26 -47.64 -9.26
CA VAL A 6 -44.66 -48.95 -8.94
C VAL A 6 -45.54 -50.18 -9.18
N ARG A 7 -45.21 -51.00 -10.20
CA ARG A 7 -45.39 -52.46 -10.14
C ARG A 7 -44.74 -53.21 -11.32
N GLN A 8 -43.94 -54.23 -10.95
CA GLN A 8 -43.56 -55.43 -11.72
C GLN A 8 -42.44 -55.20 -12.77
N LEU A 9 -41.29 -55.89 -12.75
CA LEU A 9 -41.13 -57.34 -12.62
C LEU A 9 -39.80 -57.74 -11.96
N ASN A 10 -39.91 -58.91 -11.32
CA ASN A 10 -38.91 -59.68 -10.61
C ASN A 10 -38.14 -60.63 -11.54
N MET A 11 -36.88 -60.90 -11.17
CA MET A 11 -36.16 -62.19 -11.27
C MET A 11 -35.82 -62.78 -12.65
N VAL A 12 -34.50 -62.88 -12.97
CA VAL A 12 -33.84 -64.18 -13.26
C VAL A 12 -32.40 -64.18 -12.74
N ARG A 13 -32.20 -65.03 -11.72
CA ARG A 13 -31.04 -65.86 -11.29
C ARG A 13 -29.68 -65.67 -11.99
N LEU A 14 -28.61 -65.36 -11.26
CA LEU A 14 -27.72 -66.25 -10.45
C LEU A 14 -26.89 -67.25 -11.27
N SER A 15 -25.60 -66.96 -11.42
CA SER A 15 -24.54 -67.97 -11.44
C SER A 15 -23.25 -67.40 -10.83
N VAL A 16 -22.91 -68.01 -9.70
CA VAL A 16 -21.74 -67.84 -8.84
C VAL A 16 -20.49 -68.37 -9.53
N GLY A 17 -19.35 -67.68 -9.38
CA GLY A 17 -18.05 -68.24 -9.77
C GLY A 17 -16.85 -67.35 -9.38
N ALA A 18 -16.18 -67.75 -8.30
CA ALA A 18 -14.76 -67.55 -7.99
C ALA A 18 -14.23 -66.15 -7.58
N VAL A 19 -14.10 -66.01 -6.26
CA VAL A 19 -12.99 -65.43 -5.47
C VAL A 19 -11.73 -65.01 -6.27
N ALA A 20 -11.37 -63.73 -6.16
CA ALA A 20 -9.97 -63.29 -6.22
C ALA A 20 -9.75 -62.07 -5.30
N MET A 21 -8.63 -62.15 -4.59
CA MET A 21 -8.12 -61.30 -3.54
C MET A 21 -7.72 -59.87 -3.98
N ILE A 22 -7.79 -58.96 -3.00
CA ILE A 22 -6.87 -57.82 -2.76
C ILE A 22 -6.75 -56.78 -3.88
N ALA A 23 -7.35 -55.60 -3.63
CA ALA A 23 -6.60 -54.34 -3.54
C ALA A 23 -7.49 -53.27 -2.89
N LEU A 24 -7.24 -53.02 -1.60
CA LEU A 24 -7.52 -51.69 -1.03
C LEU A 24 -6.56 -50.72 -1.73
N VAL A 25 -6.98 -50.20 -2.89
CA VAL A 25 -6.40 -48.97 -3.41
C VAL A 25 -6.97 -47.85 -2.56
N GLY A 26 -6.36 -47.67 -1.39
CA GLY A 26 -6.31 -46.33 -0.82
C GLY A 26 -5.62 -45.47 -1.86
N CYS A 27 -6.28 -44.41 -2.31
CA CYS A 27 -5.63 -43.33 -3.02
C CYS A 27 -4.67 -42.63 -2.04
N THR A 28 -3.57 -43.29 -1.66
CA THR A 28 -2.34 -42.58 -1.31
C THR A 28 -1.81 -42.06 -2.64
N GLY A 29 -2.34 -40.91 -3.07
CA GLY A 29 -1.82 -40.15 -4.20
C GLY A 29 -0.41 -39.69 -3.87
N LEU A 30 0.55 -40.60 -4.01
CA LEU A 30 1.94 -40.28 -4.23
C LEU A 30 2.12 -40.33 -5.77
N ILE A 31 1.53 -39.34 -6.45
CA ILE A 31 1.96 -39.04 -7.81
C ILE A 31 3.31 -38.37 -7.61
N ASP A 32 4.36 -39.13 -7.88
CA ASP A 32 5.74 -38.66 -7.96
C ASP A 32 5.81 -37.70 -9.17
N ASP A 33 5.53 -36.41 -8.93
CA ASP A 33 5.24 -35.36 -9.91
C ASP A 33 6.49 -34.72 -10.54
N GLY A 34 7.62 -35.43 -10.57
CA GLY A 34 8.84 -34.94 -11.23
C GLY A 34 9.47 -33.69 -10.60
N ASN A 35 8.97 -33.26 -9.43
CA ASN A 35 9.49 -32.16 -8.62
C ASN A 35 10.55 -32.63 -7.60
N THR A 36 11.41 -33.58 -7.98
CA THR A 36 12.44 -34.12 -7.09
C THR A 36 13.34 -32.99 -6.59
N GLY A 37 13.19 -32.60 -5.32
CA GLY A 37 14.01 -31.60 -4.65
C GLY A 37 13.36 -30.24 -4.38
N LEU A 38 12.09 -30.01 -4.76
CA LEU A 38 11.36 -28.81 -4.32
C LEU A 38 10.64 -29.03 -2.99
N THR A 39 10.53 -27.98 -2.20
CA THR A 39 9.55 -27.92 -1.11
C THR A 39 8.13 -27.85 -1.69
N LYS A 40 7.12 -28.08 -0.83
CA LYS A 40 5.71 -27.97 -1.22
C LYS A 40 5.38 -26.55 -1.66
N GLU A 41 5.95 -25.56 -0.98
CA GLU A 41 5.75 -24.14 -1.24
C GLU A 41 6.41 -23.75 -2.58
N GLU A 42 7.62 -24.23 -2.85
CA GLU A 42 8.31 -24.03 -4.14
C GLU A 42 7.55 -24.68 -5.31
N ALA A 43 6.99 -25.88 -5.11
CA ALA A 43 6.15 -26.53 -6.11
C ALA A 43 4.88 -25.71 -6.39
N ALA A 44 4.22 -25.20 -5.34
CA ALA A 44 3.03 -24.37 -5.48
C ALA A 44 3.31 -23.01 -6.17
N ALA A 45 4.46 -22.39 -5.88
CA ALA A 45 4.89 -21.16 -6.55
C ALA A 45 5.18 -21.41 -8.04
N ARG A 46 5.86 -22.51 -8.35
CA ARG A 46 6.12 -22.93 -9.73
C ARG A 46 4.83 -23.21 -10.49
N GLU A 47 3.88 -23.89 -9.87
CA GLU A 47 2.58 -24.18 -10.49
C GLU A 47 1.80 -22.89 -10.79
N ALA A 48 1.75 -21.94 -9.84
CA ALA A 48 1.09 -20.65 -10.06
C ALA A 48 1.78 -19.79 -11.12
N TRP A 49 3.11 -19.90 -11.25
CA TRP A 49 3.82 -19.29 -12.37
C TRP A 49 3.34 -19.86 -13.71
N ILE A 50 3.42 -21.18 -13.87
CA ILE A 50 3.14 -21.87 -15.14
C ILE A 50 1.68 -21.67 -15.56
N ASN A 51 0.75 -21.82 -14.62
CA ASN A 51 -0.68 -21.83 -14.93
C ASN A 51 -1.34 -20.45 -14.89
N GLY A 52 -0.74 -19.47 -14.19
CA GLY A 52 -1.33 -18.15 -13.98
C GLY A 52 -0.48 -17.02 -14.55
N ALA A 53 0.66 -16.72 -13.92
CA ALA A 53 1.43 -15.51 -14.23
C ALA A 53 2.14 -15.55 -15.60
N ALA A 54 2.74 -16.67 -15.99
CA ALA A 54 3.53 -16.77 -17.23
C ALA A 54 2.68 -16.56 -18.50
N PRO A 55 1.47 -17.15 -18.64
CA PRO A 55 0.59 -16.85 -19.77
C PRO A 55 0.25 -15.36 -19.89
N VAL A 56 -0.07 -14.71 -18.77
CA VAL A 56 -0.38 -13.27 -18.75
C VAL A 56 0.81 -12.43 -19.20
N LEU A 57 2.01 -12.71 -18.67
CA LEU A 57 3.22 -11.96 -18.99
C LEU A 57 3.71 -12.22 -20.42
N THR A 58 3.53 -13.44 -20.92
CA THR A 58 3.89 -13.81 -22.29
C THR A 58 3.01 -13.08 -23.30
N VAL A 59 1.70 -13.03 -23.06
CA VAL A 59 0.76 -12.34 -23.98
C VAL A 59 0.95 -10.82 -23.92
N ASN A 60 1.08 -10.25 -22.73
CA ASN A 60 0.97 -8.80 -22.55
C ASN A 60 2.32 -8.07 -22.48
N CYS A 61 3.42 -8.74 -22.13
CA CYS A 61 4.66 -8.06 -21.71
C CYS A 61 5.91 -8.52 -22.48
N VAL A 62 5.99 -9.79 -22.88
CA VAL A 62 7.25 -10.37 -23.42
C VAL A 62 7.75 -9.66 -24.68
N ALA A 63 6.86 -9.15 -25.54
CA ALA A 63 7.24 -8.47 -26.78
C ALA A 63 8.19 -7.27 -26.56
N CYS A 64 8.09 -6.61 -25.40
CA CYS A 64 8.95 -5.47 -25.04
C CYS A 64 10.03 -5.84 -24.02
N HIS A 65 9.81 -6.88 -23.21
CA HIS A 65 10.64 -7.23 -22.04
C HIS A 65 11.51 -8.48 -22.24
N ASN A 66 11.54 -9.04 -23.46
CA ASN A 66 12.30 -10.24 -23.83
C ASN A 66 13.82 -10.04 -24.02
N GLY A 67 14.36 -8.86 -23.75
CA GLY A 67 15.77 -8.55 -24.04
C GLY A 67 16.04 -7.83 -25.35
N SER A 68 15.03 -7.60 -26.19
CA SER A 68 15.18 -6.78 -27.41
C SER A 68 15.44 -5.29 -27.11
N ARG A 69 15.06 -4.82 -25.91
CA ARG A 69 15.30 -3.47 -25.43
C ARG A 69 16.22 -3.52 -24.21
N PRO A 70 17.28 -2.70 -24.18
CA PRO A 70 18.16 -2.64 -23.02
C PRO A 70 17.46 -2.01 -21.81
N MET A 71 17.88 -2.41 -20.62
CA MET A 71 17.42 -1.89 -19.31
C MET A 71 15.96 -2.22 -18.94
N VAL A 72 15.29 -3.13 -19.67
CA VAL A 72 13.91 -3.57 -19.38
C VAL A 72 13.70 -5.09 -19.59
N GLU A 73 14.78 -5.86 -19.64
CA GLU A 73 14.83 -7.26 -20.05
C GLU A 73 14.45 -8.29 -18.96
N PHE A 74 13.52 -7.96 -18.08
CA PHE A 74 13.13 -8.84 -16.97
C PHE A 74 12.33 -10.08 -17.39
N LEU A 75 11.92 -10.18 -18.65
CA LEU A 75 11.32 -11.37 -19.26
C LEU A 75 12.21 -11.90 -20.40
N ALA A 76 13.52 -11.69 -20.34
CA ALA A 76 14.44 -12.42 -21.21
C ALA A 76 14.43 -13.92 -20.85
N GLY A 77 14.66 -14.79 -21.84
CA GLY A 77 14.74 -16.24 -21.64
C GLY A 77 14.01 -17.02 -22.73
N ALA A 78 14.43 -18.26 -22.94
CA ALA A 78 13.90 -19.16 -23.98
C ALA A 78 12.76 -20.06 -23.48
N GLY A 79 12.55 -20.16 -22.17
CA GLY A 79 11.48 -21.00 -21.60
C GLY A 79 10.89 -20.43 -20.32
N ASP A 80 9.72 -20.93 -19.94
CA ASP A 80 8.89 -20.36 -18.86
C ASP A 80 9.65 -20.25 -17.52
N LEU A 81 10.44 -21.26 -17.14
CA LEU A 81 11.20 -21.21 -15.89
C LEU A 81 12.38 -20.23 -15.96
N GLU A 82 12.96 -20.00 -17.14
CA GLU A 82 14.00 -18.99 -17.32
C GLU A 82 13.41 -17.58 -17.21
N LEU A 83 12.23 -17.35 -17.80
CA LEU A 83 11.46 -16.11 -17.62
C LEU A 83 11.19 -15.84 -16.13
N ARG A 84 10.74 -16.88 -15.38
CA ARG A 84 10.51 -16.81 -13.94
C ARG A 84 11.76 -16.39 -13.17
N THR A 85 12.89 -17.06 -13.45
CA THR A 85 14.16 -16.76 -12.80
C THR A 85 14.60 -15.33 -13.08
N ASN A 86 14.48 -14.88 -14.33
CA ASN A 86 14.91 -13.55 -14.72
C ASN A 86 14.03 -12.44 -14.13
N VAL A 87 12.71 -12.63 -14.06
CA VAL A 87 11.82 -11.63 -13.45
C VAL A 87 12.04 -11.50 -11.94
N LEU A 88 12.34 -12.60 -11.24
CA LEU A 88 12.64 -12.61 -9.81
C LEU A 88 14.01 -12.00 -9.48
N ALA A 89 15.01 -12.21 -10.35
CA ALA A 89 16.38 -11.71 -10.16
C ALA A 89 16.61 -10.29 -10.68
N TYR A 90 15.63 -9.71 -11.38
CA TYR A 90 15.83 -8.45 -12.10
C TYR A 90 16.16 -7.27 -11.16
N THR A 91 17.07 -6.40 -11.59
CA THR A 91 17.46 -5.19 -10.84
C THR A 91 17.33 -3.94 -11.72
N PRO A 92 16.57 -2.91 -11.28
CA PRO A 92 15.86 -2.81 -10.00
C PRO A 92 14.65 -3.75 -9.93
N ALA A 93 14.40 -4.31 -8.74
CA ALA A 93 13.37 -5.33 -8.51
C ALA A 93 11.99 -4.91 -9.05
N VAL A 94 11.40 -5.78 -9.88
CA VAL A 94 10.03 -5.64 -10.39
C VAL A 94 9.02 -6.42 -9.55
N ILE A 95 9.49 -7.49 -8.89
CA ILE A 95 8.75 -8.26 -7.90
C ILE A 95 9.18 -7.84 -6.50
N ASN A 96 8.22 -7.62 -5.62
CA ASN A 96 8.46 -7.33 -4.22
C ASN A 96 7.90 -8.48 -3.37
N LEU A 97 8.77 -9.42 -2.98
CA LEU A 97 8.36 -10.56 -2.17
C LEU A 97 8.02 -10.19 -0.73
N SER A 98 8.54 -9.07 -0.18
CA SER A 98 8.16 -8.65 1.17
C SER A 98 6.78 -7.99 1.21
N ALA A 99 6.39 -7.31 0.12
CA ALA A 99 5.05 -6.75 -0.08
C ALA A 99 4.52 -7.08 -1.49
N PRO A 100 3.96 -8.30 -1.71
CA PRO A 100 3.52 -8.78 -3.02
C PRO A 100 2.67 -7.79 -3.81
N ALA A 101 1.67 -7.19 -3.17
CA ALA A 101 0.75 -6.22 -3.80
C ALA A 101 1.44 -4.92 -4.25
N SER A 102 2.59 -4.58 -3.65
CA SER A 102 3.39 -3.40 -4.01
C SER A 102 4.43 -3.70 -5.09
N SER A 103 4.44 -4.90 -5.67
CA SER A 103 5.31 -5.22 -6.80
C SER A 103 5.10 -4.25 -7.95
N ARG A 104 6.18 -3.74 -8.55
CA ARG A 104 6.11 -2.79 -9.68
C ARG A 104 5.35 -3.37 -10.86
N LEU A 105 5.40 -4.69 -11.01
CA LEU A 105 4.65 -5.41 -12.02
C LEU A 105 3.12 -5.20 -11.91
N LEU A 106 2.61 -5.11 -10.68
CA LEU A 106 1.19 -4.90 -10.37
C LEU A 106 0.83 -3.42 -10.26
N THR A 107 1.76 -2.58 -9.82
CA THR A 107 1.57 -1.13 -9.65
C THR A 107 2.04 -0.32 -10.86
N LYS A 108 2.30 -0.98 -12.00
CA LYS A 108 2.71 -0.30 -13.23
C LYS A 108 1.64 0.70 -13.64
N GLY A 109 2.02 1.98 -13.69
CA GLY A 109 1.17 3.05 -14.17
C GLY A 109 0.99 3.00 -15.70
N VAL A 110 0.77 4.18 -16.30
CA VAL A 110 0.75 4.31 -17.76
C VAL A 110 2.10 3.90 -18.32
N HIS A 111 2.11 2.92 -19.23
CA HIS A 111 3.29 2.40 -19.90
C HIS A 111 2.92 1.96 -21.32
N ASP A 112 3.93 1.75 -22.17
CA ASP A 112 3.76 1.25 -23.53
C ASP A 112 3.39 -0.25 -23.49
N GLY A 113 2.11 -0.54 -23.34
CA GLY A 113 1.56 -1.89 -23.28
C GLY A 113 0.10 -1.88 -22.85
N PRO A 114 -0.64 -3.00 -23.05
CA PRO A 114 -1.99 -3.09 -22.54
C PRO A 114 -1.99 -3.00 -21.00
N ALA A 115 -3.01 -2.35 -20.46
CA ALA A 115 -3.31 -2.43 -19.04
C ALA A 115 -3.64 -3.88 -18.68
N LEU A 116 -3.18 -4.34 -17.51
CA LEU A 116 -3.61 -5.64 -17.00
C LEU A 116 -5.10 -5.59 -16.70
N LEU A 117 -5.82 -6.64 -17.09
CA LEU A 117 -7.17 -6.88 -16.58
C LEU A 117 -7.11 -7.20 -15.09
N ALA A 118 -8.23 -6.98 -14.38
CA ALA A 118 -8.31 -7.28 -12.95
C ALA A 118 -7.99 -8.76 -12.65
N SER A 119 -8.49 -9.69 -13.48
CA SER A 119 -8.20 -11.12 -13.35
C SER A 119 -6.72 -11.43 -13.57
N GLU A 120 -6.10 -10.81 -14.57
CA GLU A 120 -4.68 -10.98 -14.87
C GLU A 120 -3.78 -10.48 -13.72
N ALA A 121 -4.15 -9.33 -13.13
CA ALA A 121 -3.46 -8.80 -11.95
C ALA A 121 -3.62 -9.74 -10.73
N SER A 122 -4.79 -10.36 -10.55
CA SER A 122 -5.02 -11.35 -9.49
C SER A 122 -4.15 -12.60 -9.67
N GLU A 123 -4.02 -13.14 -10.88
CA GLU A 123 -3.15 -14.30 -11.18
C GLU A 123 -1.68 -13.99 -10.87
N ILE A 124 -1.20 -12.82 -11.30
CA ILE A 124 0.17 -12.38 -11.00
C ILE A 124 0.37 -12.20 -9.50
N LEU A 125 -0.58 -11.58 -8.79
CA LEU A 125 -0.50 -11.38 -7.35
C LEU A 125 -0.49 -12.71 -6.59
N GLU A 126 -1.32 -13.68 -6.98
CA GLU A 126 -1.33 -15.01 -6.38
C GLU A 126 0.04 -15.68 -6.54
N TRP A 127 0.61 -15.65 -7.74
CA TRP A 127 1.94 -16.17 -7.98
C TRP A 127 2.99 -15.51 -7.07
N ILE A 128 3.03 -14.18 -6.97
CA ILE A 128 4.02 -13.46 -6.15
C ILE A 128 3.85 -13.81 -4.66
N LYS A 129 2.62 -13.99 -4.17
CA LYS A 129 2.36 -14.47 -2.80
C LYS A 129 2.96 -15.86 -2.57
N LYS A 130 2.79 -16.79 -3.52
CA LYS A 130 3.40 -18.12 -3.42
C LYS A 130 4.92 -18.08 -3.54
N GLU A 131 5.50 -17.20 -4.35
CA GLU A 131 6.96 -17.00 -4.40
C GLU A 131 7.52 -16.51 -3.07
N LYS A 132 6.77 -15.65 -2.37
CA LYS A 132 7.11 -15.22 -1.01
C LYS A 132 7.09 -16.43 -0.06
N ASP A 133 6.02 -17.22 -0.09
CA ASP A 133 5.88 -18.38 0.79
C ASP A 133 6.91 -19.49 0.49
N ALA A 134 7.38 -19.55 -0.77
CA ALA A 134 8.43 -20.46 -1.23
C ALA A 134 9.84 -20.01 -0.86
N GLN A 135 10.05 -18.76 -0.43
CA GLN A 135 11.36 -18.37 0.07
C GLN A 135 11.69 -19.23 1.29
N PRO A 136 12.93 -19.75 1.41
CA PRO A 136 13.35 -20.35 2.65
C PRO A 136 13.07 -19.35 3.77
N ALA A 137 12.46 -19.83 4.86
CA ALA A 137 12.29 -19.04 6.07
C ALA A 137 13.67 -18.41 6.35
N PRO A 138 13.80 -17.07 6.35
CA PRO A 138 15.10 -16.44 6.38
C PRO A 138 15.91 -17.03 7.55
N GLU A 139 17.07 -17.63 7.27
CA GLU A 139 17.91 -18.25 8.31
C GLU A 139 18.39 -17.24 9.36
N ASP A 140 18.24 -15.95 9.06
CA ASP A 140 18.05 -14.85 9.99
C ASP A 140 16.90 -14.04 9.40
N GLU A 141 15.71 -14.04 10.02
CA GLU A 141 14.70 -13.02 9.72
C GLU A 141 15.35 -11.69 10.07
N GLY A 142 15.94 -11.03 9.05
CA GLY A 142 16.29 -9.63 9.12
C GLY A 142 15.13 -8.89 9.78
N PRO A 143 15.41 -7.82 10.55
CA PRO A 143 14.49 -7.29 11.54
C PRO A 143 13.08 -7.19 10.94
N ARG A 144 12.12 -7.88 11.56
CA ARG A 144 10.73 -7.86 11.14
C ARG A 144 10.33 -6.41 10.87
N LEU A 145 9.94 -6.10 9.63
CA LEU A 145 9.55 -4.75 9.21
C LEU A 145 8.03 -4.57 9.20
N GLU A 146 7.32 -5.36 10.00
CA GLU A 146 5.87 -5.29 10.13
C GLU A 146 5.49 -5.34 11.60
N THR A 147 4.68 -4.38 12.05
CA THR A 147 4.11 -4.42 13.40
C THR A 147 3.28 -5.69 13.58
N VAL A 148 3.14 -6.16 14.81
CA VAL A 148 2.09 -7.15 15.11
C VAL A 148 0.72 -6.59 14.71
N GLN A 149 -0.19 -7.47 14.33
CA GLN A 149 -1.58 -7.07 14.06
C GLN A 149 -2.24 -6.61 15.37
N PHE A 150 -2.87 -5.44 15.35
CA PHE A 150 -3.55 -4.87 16.51
C PHE A 150 -4.94 -4.36 16.13
N THR A 151 -5.89 -4.37 17.07
CA THR A 151 -7.20 -3.74 16.86
C THR A 151 -7.12 -2.27 17.26
N PRO A 152 -7.40 -1.31 16.37
CA PRO A 152 -7.36 0.10 16.71
C PRO A 152 -8.46 0.45 17.72
N LEU A 153 -8.10 1.23 18.74
CA LEU A 153 -9.05 1.88 19.62
C LEU A 153 -9.70 3.05 18.88
N ILE A 154 -11.03 3.00 18.74
CA ILE A 154 -11.81 3.96 17.95
C ILE A 154 -12.34 5.07 18.85
N CYS A 155 -12.17 6.32 18.43
CA CYS A 155 -12.86 7.44 19.06
C CYS A 155 -14.34 7.43 18.70
N THR A 156 -15.16 7.08 19.68
CA THR A 156 -16.63 6.99 19.58
C THR A 156 -17.35 8.24 20.08
N SER A 157 -16.65 9.17 20.73
CA SER A 157 -17.23 10.42 21.23
C SER A 157 -16.23 11.58 21.25
N GLY A 158 -16.70 12.76 20.83
CA GLY A 158 -15.88 13.96 20.65
C GLY A 158 -15.24 14.06 19.27
N THR A 159 -14.57 15.19 19.02
CA THR A 159 -13.80 15.44 17.80
C THR A 159 -12.32 15.43 18.18
N PRO A 160 -11.46 14.57 17.60
CA PRO A 160 -10.04 14.61 17.85
C PRO A 160 -9.48 16.02 17.64
N PRO A 161 -8.64 16.51 18.56
CA PRO A 161 -7.92 15.76 19.61
C PRO A 161 -8.61 15.78 20.98
N ALA A 162 -9.96 15.74 21.05
CA ALA A 162 -10.68 15.70 22.32
C ALA A 162 -10.09 14.64 23.28
N PRO A 163 -9.89 14.95 24.58
CA PRO A 163 -9.33 14.02 25.56
C PRO A 163 -10.13 12.72 25.75
N THR A 164 -11.37 12.69 25.29
CA THR A 164 -12.25 11.52 25.32
C THR A 164 -11.91 10.49 24.24
N CYS A 165 -11.16 10.88 23.21
CA CYS A 165 -10.72 9.95 22.17
C CYS A 165 -9.56 9.09 22.67
N PRO A 166 -9.63 7.75 22.56
CA PRO A 166 -8.50 6.90 22.89
C PRO A 166 -7.36 7.13 21.90
N VAL A 167 -6.14 7.13 22.44
CA VAL A 167 -4.90 7.21 21.68
C VAL A 167 -4.36 5.80 21.47
N ASN A 168 -4.09 5.46 20.23
CA ASN A 168 -3.40 4.23 19.86
C ASN A 168 -1.91 4.44 19.96
N GLN A 169 -1.23 3.49 20.59
CA GLN A 169 0.23 3.42 20.63
C GLN A 169 0.67 2.04 20.20
N VAL A 170 1.38 1.96 19.07
CA VAL A 170 1.91 0.69 18.53
C VAL A 170 3.39 0.64 18.84
N ASP A 171 3.80 -0.32 19.66
CA ASP A 171 5.20 -0.49 20.07
C ASP A 171 6.06 -1.01 18.91
N LEU A 172 7.26 -0.45 18.76
CA LEU A 172 8.23 -0.84 17.72
C LEU A 172 9.44 -1.60 18.30
N THR A 173 9.40 -1.98 19.57
CA THR A 173 10.46 -2.71 20.27
C THR A 173 10.78 -4.03 19.59
N ASP A 174 9.76 -4.82 19.22
CA ASP A 174 9.92 -6.11 18.53
C ASP A 174 10.48 -5.96 17.10
N LEU A 175 10.55 -4.72 16.59
CA LEU A 175 11.13 -4.38 15.29
C LEU A 175 12.52 -3.75 15.43
N GLY A 176 13.14 -3.88 16.62
CA GLY A 176 14.49 -3.40 16.89
C GLY A 176 14.59 -1.93 17.32
N LEU A 177 13.47 -1.28 17.65
CA LEU A 177 13.43 0.12 18.11
C LEU A 177 12.83 0.24 19.51
N PRO A 178 13.57 -0.17 20.55
CA PRO A 178 13.06 -0.15 21.93
C PRO A 178 12.62 1.25 22.35
N GLY A 179 11.39 1.35 22.86
CA GLY A 179 10.79 2.60 23.33
C GLY A 179 10.23 3.50 22.23
N ALA A 180 10.44 3.19 20.95
CA ALA A 180 9.78 3.88 19.86
C ALA A 180 8.34 3.39 19.66
N LYS A 181 7.44 4.29 19.25
CA LYS A 181 6.01 3.98 19.06
C LYS A 181 5.41 4.72 17.88
N LEU A 182 4.50 4.08 17.14
CA LEU A 182 3.52 4.83 16.35
C LEU A 182 2.43 5.36 17.28
N HIS A 183 1.95 6.57 17.02
CA HIS A 183 0.97 7.26 17.83
C HIS A 183 -0.12 7.84 16.92
N PHE A 184 -1.39 7.59 17.21
CA PHE A 184 -2.51 8.19 16.47
C PHE A 184 -3.85 8.06 17.21
N VAL A 185 -4.82 8.87 16.82
CA VAL A 185 -6.23 8.72 17.19
C VAL A 185 -6.99 8.20 15.98
N ALA A 186 -7.70 7.09 16.13
CA ALA A 186 -8.50 6.51 15.07
C ALA A 186 -9.97 6.90 15.18
N GLN A 187 -10.64 7.14 14.05
CA GLN A 187 -12.07 7.41 13.95
C GLN A 187 -12.67 6.55 12.84
N ALA A 188 -13.83 5.95 13.11
CA ALA A 188 -14.58 5.29 12.05
C ALA A 188 -15.16 6.34 11.09
N LEU A 189 -15.02 6.08 9.79
CA LEU A 189 -15.75 6.76 8.73
C LEU A 189 -16.85 5.83 8.23
N GLY A 190 -17.87 6.38 7.55
CA GLY A 190 -18.95 5.56 6.99
C GLY A 190 -18.47 4.47 6.02
N SER A 191 -17.30 4.64 5.40
CA SER A 191 -16.70 3.69 4.45
C SER A 191 -15.21 3.40 4.70
N GLY A 192 -14.69 3.71 5.89
CA GLY A 192 -13.25 3.60 6.12
C GLY A 192 -12.80 3.92 7.55
N LEU A 193 -11.50 4.10 7.69
CA LEU A 193 -10.85 4.49 8.94
C LEU A 193 -10.09 5.79 8.75
N TYR A 194 -10.25 6.73 9.66
CA TYR A 194 -9.49 7.98 9.68
C TYR A 194 -8.52 8.00 10.86
N LEU A 195 -7.25 8.24 10.58
CA LEU A 195 -6.22 8.48 11.58
C LEU A 195 -5.94 9.97 11.67
N ASN A 196 -5.88 10.48 12.90
CA ASN A 196 -5.46 11.83 13.24
C ASN A 196 -4.27 11.76 14.20
N GLN A 197 -3.49 12.82 14.28
CA GLN A 197 -2.27 12.91 15.08
C GLN A 197 -1.29 11.75 14.82
N LEU A 198 -1.25 11.27 13.57
CA LEU A 198 -0.37 10.18 13.15
C LEU A 198 1.09 10.62 13.23
N SER A 199 1.80 10.12 14.23
CA SER A 199 3.18 10.43 14.49
C SER A 199 3.98 9.19 14.88
N VAL A 200 5.29 9.33 14.88
CA VAL A 200 6.20 8.44 15.60
C VAL A 200 6.73 9.19 16.83
N ILE A 201 6.68 8.53 17.97
CA ILE A 201 7.38 8.92 19.20
C ILE A 201 8.66 8.11 19.21
N ALA A 202 9.80 8.78 19.13
CA ALA A 202 11.08 8.13 19.03
C ALA A 202 11.59 7.69 20.42
N GLY A 203 12.18 6.49 20.49
CA GLY A 203 12.90 6.01 21.67
C GLY A 203 14.19 6.78 21.90
N THR A 204 15.05 6.32 22.82
CA THR A 204 16.32 7.00 23.11
C THR A 204 17.26 7.07 21.91
N ASP A 205 17.28 6.03 21.07
CA ASP A 205 18.15 5.94 19.89
C ASP A 205 17.56 6.60 18.64
N GLY A 206 16.42 7.30 18.79
CA GLY A 206 15.71 7.90 17.68
C GLY A 206 15.03 6.88 16.78
N VAL A 207 14.49 7.33 15.64
CA VAL A 207 13.84 6.48 14.64
C VAL A 207 14.15 6.97 13.24
N TYR A 208 14.58 6.06 12.39
CA TYR A 208 14.56 6.20 10.95
C TYR A 208 13.52 5.22 10.37
N LEU A 209 12.56 5.74 9.61
CA LEU A 209 11.58 4.91 8.90
C LEU A 209 11.42 5.34 7.44
N GLU A 210 11.22 4.36 6.56
CA GLU A 210 10.84 4.56 5.17
C GLU A 210 9.54 3.83 4.85
N HIS A 211 8.66 4.51 4.10
CA HIS A 211 7.51 3.92 3.42
C HIS A 211 6.62 3.08 4.36
N PRO A 212 5.96 3.71 5.35
CA PRO A 212 4.97 3.01 6.15
C PRO A 212 3.74 2.67 5.30
N LEU A 213 3.46 1.40 5.08
CA LEU A 213 2.28 0.90 4.37
C LEU A 213 1.32 0.24 5.35
N PHE A 214 0.10 0.76 5.45
CA PHE A 214 -0.93 0.21 6.33
C PHE A 214 -1.68 -0.93 5.64
N ALA A 215 -2.01 -1.97 6.41
CA ALA A 215 -2.82 -3.09 5.99
C ALA A 215 -3.98 -3.34 6.96
N SER A 216 -5.19 -3.51 6.42
CA SER A 216 -6.39 -3.96 7.14
C SER A 216 -6.51 -5.47 7.00
N TRP A 217 -6.78 -6.15 8.11
CA TRP A 217 -6.97 -7.59 8.21
C TRP A 217 -8.42 -7.88 8.62
N PRO A 218 -9.31 -8.12 7.65
CA PRO A 218 -10.71 -8.39 7.92
C PRO A 218 -10.91 -9.60 8.81
N THR A 219 -11.80 -9.48 9.79
CA THR A 219 -12.08 -10.57 10.74
C THR A 219 -12.99 -11.64 10.16
N ASP A 220 -13.65 -11.37 9.03
CA ASP A 220 -14.51 -12.29 8.29
C ASP A 220 -13.73 -13.25 7.38
N GLY A 221 -12.39 -13.18 7.38
CA GLY A 221 -11.53 -14.00 6.53
C GLY A 221 -11.43 -13.52 5.08
N SER A 222 -12.01 -12.36 4.75
CA SER A 222 -11.77 -11.73 3.45
C SER A 222 -10.31 -11.27 3.31
N GLU A 223 -9.88 -11.05 2.07
CA GLU A 223 -8.49 -10.73 1.74
C GLU A 223 -7.98 -9.48 2.48
N THR A 224 -6.72 -9.53 2.93
CA THR A 224 -6.00 -8.38 3.48
C THR A 224 -6.05 -7.20 2.52
N LYS A 225 -6.44 -6.02 3.03
CA LYS A 225 -6.56 -4.79 2.24
C LYS A 225 -5.38 -3.87 2.54
N PHE A 226 -4.51 -3.67 1.58
CA PHE A 226 -3.44 -2.67 1.68
C PHE A 226 -3.97 -1.27 1.33
N ASP A 227 -3.29 -0.23 1.82
CA ASP A 227 -3.55 1.14 1.37
C ASP A 227 -3.26 1.27 -0.14
N THR A 228 -4.31 1.24 -0.96
CA THR A 228 -4.20 1.11 -2.42
C THR A 228 -3.56 2.29 -3.12
N ILE A 229 -3.59 3.48 -2.50
CA ILE A 229 -2.93 4.68 -3.01
C ILE A 229 -1.49 4.81 -2.51
N ASP A 230 -1.06 3.91 -1.62
CA ASP A 230 0.26 3.89 -1.00
C ASP A 230 0.70 5.29 -0.53
N ARG A 231 -0.14 5.92 0.30
CA ARG A 231 -0.07 7.38 0.54
C ARG A 231 1.23 7.85 1.16
N PHE A 232 2.01 6.94 1.73
CA PHE A 232 3.27 7.21 2.39
C PHE A 232 4.46 6.61 1.63
N PHE A 233 4.29 6.23 0.36
CA PHE A 233 5.36 5.64 -0.46
C PHE A 233 6.66 6.47 -0.47
N ASN A 234 6.52 7.80 -0.37
CA ASN A 234 7.63 8.76 -0.38
C ASN A 234 8.06 9.23 1.02
N VAL A 235 7.42 8.74 2.08
CA VAL A 235 7.79 9.12 3.45
C VAL A 235 9.14 8.51 3.77
N LYS A 236 10.10 9.39 4.05
CA LYS A 236 11.33 9.09 4.77
C LYS A 236 11.36 10.02 5.95
N LEU A 237 11.45 9.46 7.15
CA LEU A 237 11.38 10.21 8.39
C LEU A 237 12.55 9.80 9.26
N ASN A 238 13.23 10.81 9.81
CA ASN A 238 14.39 10.64 10.66
C ASN A 238 14.19 11.48 11.93
N ALA A 239 13.63 10.86 12.97
CA ALA A 239 13.30 11.48 14.24
C ALA A 239 14.43 11.27 15.26
N MET A 240 14.89 12.36 15.86
CA MET A 240 15.89 12.31 16.93
C MET A 240 15.33 11.61 18.19
N GLY A 241 16.22 11.05 19.01
CA GLY A 241 15.83 10.40 20.25
C GLY A 241 14.94 11.26 21.15
N GLY A 242 13.87 10.66 21.68
CA GLY A 242 12.88 11.33 22.54
C GLY A 242 11.97 12.36 21.86
N SER A 243 12.06 12.53 20.54
CA SER A 243 11.20 13.45 19.79
C SER A 243 9.89 12.80 19.32
N THR A 244 8.89 13.63 19.04
CA THR A 244 7.65 13.22 18.36
C THR A 244 7.59 13.89 17.00
N THR A 245 7.47 13.11 15.92
CA THR A 245 7.44 13.63 14.55
C THR A 245 6.22 13.10 13.80
N MET A 246 5.49 14.00 13.12
CA MET A 246 4.30 13.62 12.35
C MET A 246 4.69 12.82 11.09
N ILE A 247 3.92 11.78 10.79
CA ILE A 247 4.05 10.99 9.56
C ILE A 247 3.06 11.56 8.54
N GLY A 248 3.55 11.95 7.36
CA GLY A 248 2.70 12.43 6.26
C GLY A 248 1.72 13.54 6.67
N GLY A 249 2.18 14.51 7.45
CA GLY A 249 1.35 15.63 7.92
C GLY A 249 0.45 15.31 9.11
N GLY A 250 0.39 14.06 9.57
CA GLY A 250 -0.30 13.68 10.81
C GLY A 250 -1.74 13.20 10.64
N THR A 251 -2.24 13.05 9.41
CA THR A 251 -3.61 12.56 9.18
C THR A 251 -3.69 11.64 7.96
N ALA A 252 -4.62 10.69 7.98
CA ALA A 252 -4.82 9.75 6.88
C ALA A 252 -6.22 9.09 6.90
N ALA A 253 -6.95 9.11 5.78
CA ALA A 253 -8.22 8.40 5.60
C ALA A 253 -8.07 7.14 4.73
N PHE A 254 -8.23 5.96 5.30
CA PHE A 254 -8.11 4.65 4.64
C PHE A 254 -9.49 4.14 4.23
N ILE A 255 -9.78 4.18 2.92
CA ILE A 255 -11.05 3.69 2.38
C ILE A 255 -11.04 2.15 2.36
N GLY A 256 -12.13 1.54 2.78
CA GLY A 256 -12.26 0.07 2.83
C GLY A 256 -11.67 -0.61 4.07
N PHE A 257 -11.00 0.15 4.94
CA PHE A 257 -10.52 -0.30 6.25
C PHE A 257 -11.69 -0.18 7.23
N THR A 258 -12.16 -1.29 7.79
CA THR A 258 -13.25 -1.22 8.76
C THR A 258 -12.69 -0.96 10.16
N ALA A 259 -13.46 -0.28 11.00
CA ALA A 259 -13.05 0.04 12.37
C ALA A 259 -12.89 -1.20 13.27
N THR A 260 -13.38 -2.36 12.82
CA THR A 260 -13.30 -3.65 13.53
C THR A 260 -12.15 -4.53 13.04
N ASP A 261 -11.55 -4.21 11.89
CA ASP A 261 -10.43 -4.97 11.35
C ASP A 261 -9.19 -4.80 12.25
N LYS A 262 -8.35 -5.84 12.30
CA LYS A 262 -6.99 -5.64 12.82
C LYS A 262 -6.18 -4.87 11.78
N ILE A 263 -5.17 -4.15 12.23
CA ILE A 263 -4.27 -3.37 11.38
C ILE A 263 -2.83 -3.80 11.66
N SER A 264 -2.01 -3.80 10.62
CA SER A 264 -0.55 -3.78 10.75
C SER A 264 0.05 -2.66 9.91
N VAL A 265 1.29 -2.29 10.23
CA VAL A 265 2.08 -1.30 9.48
C VAL A 265 3.35 -1.98 9.01
N HIS A 266 3.52 -2.04 7.68
CA HIS A 266 4.72 -2.52 7.02
C HIS A 266 5.65 -1.34 6.76
N PHE A 267 6.95 -1.58 6.80
CA PHE A 267 7.98 -0.60 6.49
C PHE A 267 8.90 -1.13 5.40
N LYS A 268 9.40 -0.23 4.56
CA LYS A 268 10.53 -0.57 3.68
C LYS A 268 11.85 -0.57 4.46
N ALA A 269 11.98 0.31 5.44
CA ALA A 269 13.10 0.34 6.36
C ALA A 269 12.63 0.87 7.72
N LEU A 270 13.16 0.28 8.78
CA LEU A 270 12.94 0.70 10.16
C LEU A 270 14.23 0.49 10.94
N LYS A 271 14.86 1.57 11.41
CA LYS A 271 16.19 1.59 12.04
C LYS A 271 16.28 2.67 13.11
N ALA A 272 17.31 2.63 13.95
CA ALA A 272 17.64 3.75 14.82
C ALA A 272 17.96 5.01 13.98
N TYR A 273 17.92 6.19 14.61
CA TYR A 273 18.24 7.45 13.94
C TYR A 273 19.57 7.36 13.20
N GLN A 274 19.58 7.82 11.95
CA GLN A 274 20.78 7.85 11.12
C GLN A 274 21.15 9.31 10.88
N PRO A 275 22.21 9.86 11.48
CA PRO A 275 22.61 11.23 11.14
C PRO A 275 22.87 11.32 9.64
N ASP A 276 22.20 12.27 8.97
CA ASP A 276 22.33 12.43 7.53
C ASP A 276 23.81 12.66 7.18
N ALA A 277 24.41 11.72 6.44
CA ALA A 277 25.85 11.65 6.22
C ALA A 277 26.42 12.73 5.28
N GLY A 278 25.68 13.82 5.01
CA GLY A 278 26.11 14.82 4.05
C GLY A 278 25.38 16.16 4.17
N MET A 279 26.17 17.20 4.40
CA MET A 279 25.85 18.64 4.39
C MET A 279 25.32 19.25 5.69
N GLY A 280 26.24 19.36 6.66
CA GLY A 280 26.59 20.64 7.30
C GLY A 280 25.47 21.54 7.83
N GLY A 281 25.28 21.49 9.15
CA GLY A 281 25.26 22.70 9.98
C GLY A 281 23.91 23.33 10.29
N GLY A 282 23.34 22.94 11.44
CA GLY A 282 22.71 23.87 12.37
C GLY A 282 21.18 23.88 12.43
N GLY A 283 20.65 23.56 13.62
CA GLY A 283 19.28 23.89 14.04
C GLY A 283 18.30 22.74 13.86
N GLY A 284 17.83 22.17 14.98
CA GLY A 284 16.93 21.02 14.98
C GLY A 284 15.55 21.30 14.38
N GLY A 285 14.94 20.25 13.83
CA GLY A 285 13.49 20.17 13.63
C GLY A 285 12.97 19.69 12.27
N ASP A 286 13.79 19.58 11.21
CA ASP A 286 13.25 19.60 9.84
C ASP A 286 13.28 18.29 9.00
N ASN A 287 13.75 17.15 9.50
CA ASN A 287 13.99 15.96 8.65
C ASN A 287 12.88 14.89 8.69
N GLY A 288 11.66 15.27 8.32
CA GLY A 288 10.56 14.32 8.13
C GLY A 288 9.60 14.70 7.01
N GLY A 289 9.91 14.36 5.76
CA GLY A 289 8.99 14.29 4.61
C GLY A 289 8.10 15.52 4.28
N GLY A 290 8.24 16.62 5.01
CA GLY A 290 7.38 17.79 4.93
C GLY A 290 7.58 18.59 3.65
N CYS A 291 6.75 19.61 3.50
CA CYS A 291 6.89 20.68 2.52
C CYS A 291 8.26 21.34 2.66
N LYS A 292 9.10 21.18 1.65
CA LYS A 292 10.49 21.64 1.62
C LYS A 292 10.61 23.03 1.02
N ALA A 293 9.60 23.49 0.28
CA ALA A 293 9.60 24.75 -0.45
C ALA A 293 8.56 25.73 0.13
N LEU A 294 8.51 25.88 1.46
CA LEU A 294 7.54 26.74 2.14
C LEU A 294 7.47 28.17 1.57
N PRO A 295 8.58 28.87 1.25
CA PRO A 295 8.50 30.19 0.63
C PRO A 295 7.73 30.21 -0.70
N SER A 296 7.95 29.18 -1.54
CA SER A 296 7.22 29.01 -2.80
C SER A 296 5.76 28.63 -2.56
N PHE A 297 5.47 27.80 -1.54
CA PHE A 297 4.10 27.49 -1.14
C PHE A 297 3.32 28.75 -0.77
N LYS A 298 3.89 29.58 0.11
CA LYS A 298 3.28 30.84 0.57
C LYS A 298 2.98 31.78 -0.60
N THR A 299 3.91 31.86 -1.55
CA THR A 299 3.81 32.77 -2.71
C THR A 299 2.83 32.26 -3.77
N ASN A 300 2.88 30.96 -4.09
CA ASN A 300 2.27 30.43 -5.31
C ASN A 300 1.09 29.50 -5.06
N ALA A 301 0.99 28.85 -3.89
CA ALA A 301 -0.02 27.82 -3.63
C ALA A 301 -1.04 28.22 -2.56
N ALA A 302 -0.62 28.92 -1.49
CA ALA A 302 -1.48 29.22 -0.35
C ALA A 302 -2.77 29.97 -0.77
N GLN A 303 -2.64 31.05 -1.55
CA GLN A 303 -3.80 31.85 -1.97
C GLN A 303 -4.81 31.07 -2.84
N PRO A 304 -4.41 30.30 -3.87
CA PRO A 304 -5.32 29.41 -4.60
C PRO A 304 -6.14 28.47 -3.70
N PHE A 305 -5.51 27.86 -2.69
CA PHE A 305 -6.18 26.99 -1.72
C PHE A 305 -7.09 27.77 -0.76
N ILE A 306 -6.68 28.97 -0.32
CA ILE A 306 -7.53 29.86 0.47
C ILE A 306 -8.82 30.18 -0.27
N THR A 307 -8.71 30.56 -1.54
CA THR A 307 -9.84 30.96 -2.36
C THR A 307 -10.80 29.81 -2.65
N SER A 308 -10.28 28.59 -2.85
CA SER A 308 -11.07 27.50 -3.43
C SER A 308 -11.42 26.38 -2.46
N CYS A 309 -10.59 26.15 -1.45
CA CYS A 309 -10.65 24.93 -0.64
C CYS A 309 -10.88 25.21 0.85
N LEU A 310 -10.51 26.40 1.35
CA LEU A 310 -10.51 26.70 2.78
C LEU A 310 -11.89 26.64 3.43
N SER A 311 -12.96 27.00 2.71
CA SER A 311 -14.33 26.94 3.25
C SER A 311 -14.74 25.52 3.68
N CYS A 312 -14.19 24.48 3.05
CA CYS A 312 -14.41 23.09 3.43
C CYS A 312 -13.29 22.53 4.30
N HIS A 313 -12.03 22.72 3.87
CA HIS A 313 -10.86 22.08 4.49
C HIS A 313 -10.26 22.88 5.67
N GLY A 314 -10.88 24.01 6.02
CA GLY A 314 -10.42 24.95 7.06
C GLY A 314 -10.99 24.74 8.46
N GLY A 315 -11.41 23.51 8.81
CA GLY A 315 -11.83 23.18 10.18
C GLY A 315 -13.33 22.93 10.36
N GLN A 316 -14.18 23.44 9.45
CA GLN A 316 -15.64 23.43 9.63
C GLN A 316 -16.32 22.14 9.15
N ASN A 317 -15.67 21.38 8.26
CA ASN A 317 -16.18 20.12 7.76
C ASN A 317 -15.22 18.99 8.15
N GLY A 318 -15.63 18.18 9.13
CA GLY A 318 -14.84 17.06 9.64
C GLY A 318 -14.41 16.07 8.55
N ASN A 319 -15.27 15.78 7.57
CA ASN A 319 -14.92 14.88 6.47
C ASN A 319 -13.85 15.49 5.55
N ALA A 320 -13.96 16.79 5.27
CA ALA A 320 -13.00 17.50 4.43
C ALA A 320 -11.64 17.66 5.12
N THR A 321 -11.64 18.04 6.41
CA THR A 321 -10.41 18.15 7.20
C THR A 321 -9.77 16.79 7.43
N SER A 322 -10.56 15.71 7.46
CA SER A 322 -10.05 14.34 7.44
C SER A 322 -9.38 13.95 6.12
N ALA A 323 -9.86 14.47 5.00
CA ALA A 323 -9.20 14.23 3.72
C ALA A 323 -7.90 15.07 3.59
N MET A 324 -7.94 16.34 3.97
CA MET A 324 -6.83 17.28 3.90
C MET A 324 -7.12 18.45 4.83
N ASN A 325 -6.29 18.69 5.85
CA ASN A 325 -6.51 19.78 6.80
C ASN A 325 -5.65 21.00 6.45
N ILE A 326 -6.28 22.11 6.09
CA ILE A 326 -5.60 23.38 5.75
C ILE A 326 -6.02 24.53 6.65
N THR A 327 -6.52 24.25 7.86
CA THR A 327 -6.99 25.26 8.82
C THR A 327 -5.98 26.39 9.05
N GLY A 328 -4.68 26.07 9.03
CA GLY A 328 -3.59 27.02 9.25
C GLY A 328 -3.08 27.77 8.02
N ILE A 329 -3.69 27.61 6.84
CA ILE A 329 -3.12 28.05 5.56
C ILE A 329 -3.07 29.58 5.38
N ASN A 330 -3.89 30.33 6.11
CA ASN A 330 -3.86 31.80 6.12
C ASN A 330 -3.03 32.38 7.27
N SER A 331 -2.36 31.52 8.06
CA SER A 331 -1.56 31.98 9.19
C SER A 331 -0.33 32.76 8.71
N THR A 332 0.01 33.81 9.44
CA THR A 332 1.29 34.53 9.29
C THR A 332 2.43 33.84 10.03
N VAL A 333 2.14 32.82 10.86
CA VAL A 333 3.13 32.03 11.60
C VAL A 333 3.60 30.85 10.75
N ASP A 334 4.90 30.82 10.43
CA ASP A 334 5.50 29.82 9.54
C ASP A 334 5.23 28.38 9.99
N ALA A 335 5.37 28.08 11.28
CA ALA A 335 5.08 26.75 11.81
C ALA A 335 3.63 26.29 11.55
N THR A 336 2.66 27.21 11.55
CA THR A 336 1.25 26.90 11.32
C THR A 336 0.95 26.68 9.83
N ILE A 337 1.49 27.53 8.95
CA ILE A 337 1.31 27.36 7.50
C ILE A 337 2.10 26.16 6.97
N GLN A 338 3.24 25.82 7.59
CA GLN A 338 4.00 24.61 7.33
C GLN A 338 3.15 23.35 7.51
N GLN A 339 2.26 23.30 8.52
CA GLN A 339 1.36 22.17 8.71
C GLN A 339 0.37 22.02 7.54
N ALA A 340 -0.21 23.12 7.05
CA ALA A 340 -1.07 23.09 5.88
C ALA A 340 -0.29 22.69 4.62
N CYS A 341 0.95 23.18 4.46
CA CYS A 341 1.80 22.80 3.35
C CYS A 341 2.14 21.29 3.37
N ASN A 342 2.50 20.76 4.54
CA ASN A 342 2.76 19.33 4.74
C ASN A 342 1.53 18.47 4.35
N GLN A 343 0.33 18.91 4.74
CA GLN A 343 -0.94 18.26 4.42
C GLN A 343 -1.23 18.25 2.91
N ILE A 344 -0.95 19.33 2.21
CA ILE A 344 -1.13 19.42 0.76
C ILE A 344 -0.07 18.57 0.04
N ARG A 345 1.17 18.55 0.53
CA ARG A 345 2.27 17.77 -0.07
C ARG A 345 1.97 16.26 -0.09
N THR A 346 1.25 15.71 0.87
CA THR A 346 0.90 14.27 0.81
C THR A 346 -0.09 13.93 -0.31
N ARG A 347 -0.62 14.94 -1.01
CA ARG A 347 -1.61 14.82 -2.08
C ARG A 347 -1.05 15.21 -3.45
N ILE A 348 0.25 15.49 -3.57
CA ILE A 348 0.89 15.83 -4.86
C ILE A 348 1.70 14.65 -5.40
N ASN A 349 1.66 14.48 -6.72
CA ASN A 349 2.52 13.57 -7.46
C ASN A 349 3.56 14.41 -8.19
N THR A 350 4.83 14.31 -7.79
CA THR A 350 5.94 15.12 -8.35
C THR A 350 6.51 14.57 -9.67
N THR A 351 6.05 13.38 -10.08
CA THR A 351 6.43 12.73 -11.35
C THR A 351 5.46 13.10 -12.46
N THR A 352 4.16 12.92 -12.20
CA THR A 352 3.06 13.23 -13.12
C THR A 352 2.10 14.20 -12.44
N LEU A 353 2.36 15.50 -12.60
CA LEU A 353 1.69 16.55 -11.82
C LEU A 353 0.16 16.48 -11.93
N ASP A 354 -0.37 16.21 -13.12
CA ASP A 354 -1.82 16.11 -13.35
C ASP A 354 -2.50 14.96 -12.61
N GLN A 355 -1.75 13.96 -12.15
CA GLN A 355 -2.24 12.87 -11.31
C GLN A 355 -2.20 13.20 -9.81
N SER A 356 -1.89 14.44 -9.45
CA SER A 356 -1.97 14.88 -8.05
C SER A 356 -3.43 14.86 -7.56
N GLY A 357 -3.67 14.29 -6.37
CA GLY A 357 -4.99 14.23 -5.77
C GLY A 357 -5.64 15.61 -5.61
N ILE A 358 -4.84 16.65 -5.39
CA ILE A 358 -5.32 18.05 -5.33
C ILE A 358 -5.87 18.59 -6.66
N TYR A 359 -5.62 17.92 -7.78
CA TYR A 359 -6.18 18.26 -9.09
C TYR A 359 -7.28 17.30 -9.50
N LEU A 360 -7.09 16.00 -9.25
CA LEU A 360 -8.06 14.97 -9.57
C LEU A 360 -9.35 15.09 -8.75
N ALA A 361 -9.25 15.47 -7.48
CA ALA A 361 -10.42 15.59 -6.61
C ALA A 361 -11.40 16.67 -7.10
N PRO A 362 -11.01 17.95 -7.28
CA PRO A 362 -11.93 19.00 -7.72
C PRO A 362 -12.07 19.10 -9.25
N ASP A 363 -11.63 18.09 -10.01
CA ASP A 363 -11.76 18.08 -11.47
C ASP A 363 -13.25 18.11 -11.89
N PRO A 364 -13.66 18.91 -12.89
CA PRO A 364 -15.05 18.94 -13.37
C PRO A 364 -15.59 17.57 -13.82
N ALA A 365 -14.74 16.66 -14.27
CA ALA A 365 -15.13 15.30 -14.64
C ALA A 365 -15.32 14.37 -13.43
N ASN A 366 -14.75 14.70 -12.26
CA ASN A 366 -14.83 13.87 -11.07
C ASN A 366 -16.16 14.10 -10.33
N GLN A 367 -16.98 13.06 -10.25
CA GLN A 367 -18.28 13.15 -9.59
C GLN A 367 -18.21 13.00 -8.06
N ASN A 368 -17.08 12.55 -7.51
CA ASN A 368 -16.97 12.13 -6.11
C ASN A 368 -16.58 13.25 -5.14
N HIS A 369 -16.15 14.42 -5.63
CA HIS A 369 -15.87 15.58 -4.79
C HIS A 369 -17.04 16.59 -4.85
N PRO A 370 -17.49 17.14 -3.70
CA PRO A 370 -18.65 18.02 -3.66
C PRO A 370 -18.39 19.40 -4.28
N PHE A 371 -17.13 19.83 -4.32
CA PHE A 371 -16.69 21.02 -5.04
C PHE A 371 -16.00 20.64 -6.35
N ARG A 372 -16.31 21.35 -7.43
CA ARG A 372 -15.66 21.15 -8.73
C ARG A 372 -15.31 22.49 -9.33
N PHE A 373 -14.10 22.59 -9.84
CA PHE A 373 -13.71 23.74 -10.63
C PHE A 373 -14.41 23.72 -11.99
N GLN A 374 -14.68 24.90 -12.54
CA GLN A 374 -14.81 25.00 -13.99
C GLN A 374 -13.44 24.75 -14.63
N ALA A 375 -13.41 24.23 -15.86
CA ALA A 375 -12.15 23.86 -16.53
C ALA A 375 -11.10 24.99 -16.52
N ALA A 376 -11.50 26.23 -16.84
CA ALA A 376 -10.60 27.39 -16.83
C ALA A 376 -10.08 27.75 -15.41
N GLN A 377 -10.89 27.53 -14.37
CA GLN A 377 -10.48 27.75 -12.99
C GLN A 377 -9.47 26.69 -12.55
N LEU A 378 -9.69 25.43 -12.93
CA LEU A 378 -8.73 24.36 -12.65
C LEU A 378 -7.38 24.62 -13.33
N THR A 379 -7.38 25.07 -14.59
CA THR A 379 -6.15 25.46 -15.29
C THR A 379 -5.42 26.58 -14.55
N THR A 380 -6.13 27.62 -14.11
CA THR A 380 -5.53 28.71 -13.33
C THR A 380 -4.97 28.22 -12.00
N PHE A 381 -5.71 27.37 -11.29
CA PHE A 381 -5.28 26.75 -10.04
C PHE A 381 -4.00 25.92 -10.24
N LYS A 382 -3.98 25.05 -11.25
CA LYS A 382 -2.81 24.24 -11.62
C LYS A 382 -1.60 25.10 -11.94
N ASN A 383 -1.74 26.14 -12.75
CA ASN A 383 -0.64 27.01 -13.14
C ASN A 383 0.04 27.65 -11.92
N SER A 384 -0.74 28.12 -10.95
CA SER A 384 -0.20 28.71 -9.72
C SER A 384 0.47 27.65 -8.84
N VAL A 385 -0.23 26.54 -8.56
CA VAL A 385 0.26 25.51 -7.63
C VAL A 385 1.46 24.73 -8.20
N ASN A 386 1.53 24.52 -9.51
CA ASN A 386 2.65 23.83 -10.17
C ASN A 386 3.99 24.56 -9.97
N VAL A 387 4.00 25.89 -9.78
CA VAL A 387 5.24 26.62 -9.43
C VAL A 387 5.79 26.12 -8.10
N TRP A 388 4.93 25.92 -7.11
CA TRP A 388 5.34 25.34 -5.82
C TRP A 388 5.72 23.86 -5.95
N ILE A 389 4.94 23.04 -6.66
CA ILE A 389 5.26 21.62 -6.80
C ILE A 389 6.63 21.41 -7.51
N ASN A 390 6.94 22.23 -8.50
CA ASN A 390 8.25 22.20 -9.14
C ASN A 390 9.37 22.63 -8.19
N ALA A 391 9.13 23.63 -7.35
CA ALA A 391 10.08 24.02 -6.30
C ALA A 391 10.27 22.88 -5.28
N GLU A 392 9.21 22.17 -4.90
CA GLU A 392 9.27 21.01 -4.02
C GLU A 392 10.06 19.84 -4.58
N LYS A 393 10.05 19.66 -5.91
CA LYS A 393 10.80 18.61 -6.61
C LYS A 393 12.31 18.81 -6.52
N VAL A 394 12.76 20.07 -6.48
CA VAL A 394 14.19 20.43 -6.48
C VAL A 394 14.71 20.86 -5.12
N ALA A 395 13.82 21.06 -4.14
CA ALA A 395 14.19 21.42 -2.78
C ALA A 395 14.93 20.24 -2.09
N PRO A 396 16.05 20.52 -1.40
CA PRO A 396 16.95 19.51 -0.84
C PRO A 396 16.24 18.55 0.12
#